data_AF-A0A6G0YC40-F1
#
_entry.id   AF-A0A6G0YC40-F1
#
_cell.length_a   1.000
_cell.length_b   1.000
_cell.length_c   1.000
_cell.angle_alpha   90.00
_cell.angle_beta   90.00
_cell.angle_gamma   90.00
#
_symmetry.space_group_name_H-M   'P 1'
#
loop_
_entity.id
_entity.type
_entity.pdbx_description
1 polymer ?
#
loop_
_entity_poly.entity_id
_entity_poly.type
_entity_poly.pdbx_seq_one_letter_code
_entity_poly.pdbx_strand_id
1 'polypeptide(L)' 'MFDAPPSAKLKEQDLENLDISKLTPSSPEVISRQATINIGTIGHVAHGKSTIVKAVSGVQTVRFKNELERNITIKLGKY' A
#
# COMPACT_ATOMS: atom_id res chain seq x y z
N MET A 1 18.48 -9.13 5.19
CA MET A 1 17.64 -10.21 5.76
C MET A 1 16.30 -9.61 6.16
N PHE A 2 15.47 -9.21 5.20
CA PHE A 2 14.15 -8.60 5.44
C PHE A 2 13.14 -9.11 4.40
N ASP A 3 13.12 -10.41 4.18
CA ASP A 3 12.01 -11.02 3.46
C ASP A 3 11.05 -11.50 4.54
N ALA A 4 10.01 -10.69 4.78
CA ALA A 4 8.88 -11.13 5.58
C ALA A 4 8.34 -12.41 4.91
N PRO A 5 8.05 -13.48 5.68
CA PRO A 5 7.49 -14.69 5.10
C PRO A 5 6.21 -14.35 4.33
N PRO A 6 5.97 -14.95 3.15
CA PRO A 6 4.74 -14.71 2.41
C PRO A 6 3.56 -15.01 3.33
N SER A 7 2.80 -13.97 3.65
CA SER A 7 1.63 -14.03 4.52
C SER A 7 0.72 -15.17 4.07
N ALA A 8 0.37 -16.07 5.00
CA ALA A 8 -0.44 -17.28 4.79
C ALA A 8 -1.87 -17.06 4.22
N LYS A 9 -2.19 -15.83 3.77
CA LYS A 9 -3.47 -15.43 3.17
C LYS A 9 -3.38 -15.00 1.71
N LEU A 10 -2.18 -14.85 1.14
CA LEU A 10 -2.00 -14.43 -0.25
C LEU A 10 -1.80 -15.67 -1.13
N LYS A 11 -2.53 -15.76 -2.24
CA LYS A 11 -2.26 -16.79 -3.25
C LYS A 11 -0.87 -16.56 -3.83
N GLU A 12 -0.09 -17.63 -3.94
CA GLU A 12 1.21 -17.60 -4.60
C GLU A 12 1.01 -17.30 -6.09
N GLN A 13 1.73 -16.30 -6.60
CA GLN A 13 1.68 -15.92 -8.01
C GLN A 13 2.82 -16.65 -8.71
N ASP A 14 2.50 -17.80 -9.30
CA ASP A 14 3.45 -18.62 -10.02
C ASP A 14 3.35 -18.31 -11.52
N LEU A 15 4.41 -17.74 -12.10
CA LEU A 15 4.43 -17.28 -13.49
C LEU A 15 4.45 -18.46 -14.47
N GLU A 16 4.97 -19.62 -14.06
CA GLU A 16 5.13 -20.79 -14.91
C GLU A 16 3.80 -21.54 -15.13
N ASN A 17 2.85 -21.42 -14.19
CA ASN A 17 1.53 -22.06 -14.24
C ASN A 17 0.38 -21.09 -14.58
N LEU A 18 0.69 -19.84 -14.94
CA LEU A 18 -0.31 -18.80 -15.17
C LEU A 18 -0.90 -18.88 -16.59
N ASP A 19 -2.16 -19.30 -16.72
CA ASP A 19 -2.87 -19.31 -18.02
C ASP A 19 -3.54 -17.95 -18.29
N ILE A 20 -2.88 -17.11 -19.09
CA ILE A 20 -3.28 -15.74 -19.42
C ILE A 20 -4.67 -15.67 -20.06
N SER A 21 -5.07 -16.71 -20.79
CA SER A 21 -6.34 -16.75 -21.53
C SER A 21 -7.58 -16.85 -20.63
N LYS A 22 -7.39 -17.30 -19.38
CA LYS A 22 -8.47 -17.50 -18.39
C LYS A 22 -8.50 -16.40 -17.31
N LEU A 23 -7.57 -15.45 -17.34
CA LEU A 23 -7.50 -14.40 -16.34
C LEU A 23 -8.61 -13.37 -16.54
N THR A 24 -9.37 -13.13 -15.47
CA THR A 24 -10.32 -12.01 -15.38
C THR A 24 -9.86 -11.05 -14.27
N PRO A 25 -10.29 -9.78 -14.28
CA PRO A 25 -9.97 -8.83 -13.21
C PRO A 25 -10.41 -9.30 -11.82
N SER A 26 -11.39 -10.22 -11.75
CA SER A 26 -11.89 -10.82 -10.51
C SER A 26 -11.21 -12.13 -10.12
N SER A 27 -10.25 -12.60 -10.91
CA SER A 27 -9.51 -13.84 -10.61
C SER A 27 -8.73 -13.69 -9.30
N PRO A 28 -8.71 -14.73 -8.43
CA PRO A 28 -8.01 -14.71 -7.16
C PRO A 28 -6.52 -14.38 -7.28
N GLU A 29 -5.90 -14.81 -8.38
CA GLU A 29 -4.49 -14.57 -8.69
C GLU A 29 -4.21 -13.07 -8.86
N VAL A 30 -5.12 -12.33 -9.49
CA VAL A 30 -5.00 -10.89 -9.74
C VAL A 30 -5.40 -10.06 -8.51
N ILE A 31 -6.54 -10.39 -7.88
CA ILE A 31 -7.06 -9.61 -6.75
C ILE A 31 -6.17 -9.72 -5.50
N SER A 32 -5.49 -10.85 -5.29
CA SER A 32 -4.79 -11.13 -4.03
C SER A 32 -3.80 -10.04 -3.59
N ARG A 33 -3.14 -9.35 -4.53
CA ARG A 33 -2.15 -8.29 -4.23
C ARG A 33 -2.69 -6.87 -4.44
N GLN A 34 -3.95 -6.72 -4.84
CA GLN A 34 -4.56 -5.42 -5.08
C GLN A 34 -5.19 -4.85 -3.81
N ALA A 35 -5.04 -3.54 -3.59
CA ALA A 35 -5.74 -2.85 -2.52
C ALA A 35 -7.25 -2.81 -2.83
N THR A 36 -8.04 -3.58 -2.07
CA THR A 36 -9.51 -3.66 -2.23
C THR A 36 -10.25 -2.66 -1.35
N ILE A 37 -9.60 -2.17 -0.28
CA ILE A 37 -10.19 -1.25 0.69
C ILE A 37 -9.22 -0.10 0.92
N ASN A 38 -9.73 1.14 0.81
CA ASN A 38 -8.98 2.35 1.15
C ASN A 38 -9.27 2.74 2.60
N ILE A 39 -8.22 2.96 3.39
CA ILE A 39 -8.32 3.39 4.79
C ILE A 39 -7.63 4.76 4.91
N GLY A 40 -8.36 5.75 5.45
CA GLY A 40 -7.85 7.10 5.69
C GLY A 40 -7.75 7.42 7.18
N THR A 41 -6.75 8.20 7.57
CA THR A 41 -6.57 8.70 8.95
C THR A 41 -6.94 10.18 9.05
N ILE A 42 -7.80 10.56 10.00
CA ILE A 42 -8.22 11.95 10.27
C ILE A 42 -7.78 12.42 11.66
N GLY A 43 -7.86 13.74 11.95
CA GLY A 43 -7.50 14.31 13.26
C GLY A 43 -6.82 15.70 13.19
N HIS A 44 -6.64 16.33 14.36
CA HIS A 44 -6.09 17.68 14.50
C HIS A 44 -4.62 17.82 14.04
N VAL A 45 -4.16 19.05 13.83
CA VAL A 45 -2.77 19.32 13.41
C VAL A 45 -1.78 18.75 14.44
N ALA A 46 -0.61 18.30 13.99
CA ALA A 46 0.43 17.66 14.82
C ALA A 46 0.09 16.31 15.50
N HIS A 47 -1.09 15.73 15.29
CA HIS A 47 -1.47 14.42 15.87
C HIS A 47 -0.83 13.18 15.20
N GLY A 48 0.22 13.33 14.38
CA GLY A 48 0.97 12.19 13.86
C GLY A 48 0.22 11.26 12.89
N LYS A 49 -0.85 11.72 12.23
CA LYS A 49 -1.63 10.93 11.24
C LYS A 49 -0.75 10.25 10.19
N SER A 50 0.17 11.01 9.59
CA SER A 50 1.13 10.50 8.60
C SER A 50 2.14 9.52 9.19
N THR A 51 2.47 9.64 10.48
CA THR A 51 3.32 8.69 11.21
C THR A 51 2.64 7.34 11.40
N ILE A 52 1.35 7.34 11.73
CA ILE A 52 0.54 6.11 11.82
C ILE A 52 0.45 5.43 10.45
N VAL A 53 0.16 6.19 9.39
CA VAL A 53 0.11 5.62 8.03
C VAL A 53 1.46 5.03 7.62
N LYS A 54 2.58 5.68 7.96
CA LYS A 54 3.92 5.15 7.69
C LYS A 54 4.22 3.87 8.47
N ALA A 55 3.82 3.80 9.74
CA ALA A 55 4.01 2.61 10.57
C ALA A 55 3.20 1.40 10.07
N VAL A 56 1.98 1.64 9.56
CA VAL A 56 1.07 0.58 9.08
C VAL A 56 1.39 0.14 7.65
N SER A 57 1.60 1.08 6.74
CA SER A 57 1.85 0.78 5.32
C SER A 57 3.32 0.51 4.99
N GLY A 58 4.25 0.85 5.88
CA GLY A 58 5.70 0.87 5.61
C GLY A 58 6.12 1.98 4.63
N VAL A 59 5.17 2.73 4.07
CA VAL A 59 5.42 3.74 3.04
C VAL A 59 5.28 5.15 3.62
N GLN A 60 6.29 5.99 3.40
CA GLN A 60 6.21 7.40 3.77
C GLN A 60 5.25 8.15 2.84
N THR A 61 4.24 8.79 3.44
CA THR A 61 3.20 9.52 2.70
C THR A 61 3.67 10.85 2.13
N VAL A 62 4.74 11.43 2.67
CA VAL A 62 5.35 12.68 2.18
C VAL A 62 6.25 12.38 0.99
N ARG A 63 5.85 12.80 -0.21
CA ARG A 63 6.59 12.57 -1.46
C ARG A 63 7.16 13.85 -2.08
N PHE A 64 6.74 15.03 -1.64
CA PHE A 64 7.18 16.31 -2.20
C PHE A 64 8.21 17.00 -1.29
N LYS A 65 9.30 17.53 -1.88
CA LYS A 65 10.37 18.24 -1.14
C LYS A 65 9.82 19.37 -0.25
N ASN A 66 8.91 20.19 -0.79
CA ASN A 66 8.28 21.30 -0.05
C ASN A 66 7.43 20.85 1.16
N GLU A 67 6.89 19.62 1.14
CA GLU A 67 6.15 19.05 2.27
C GLU A 67 7.10 18.50 3.34
N LEU A 68 8.22 17.93 2.90
CA LEU A 68 9.25 17.36 3.75
C LEU A 68 9.99 18.45 4.53
N GLU A 69 10.31 19.57 3.88
CA GLU A 69 10.93 20.73 4.52
C GLU A 69 10.01 21.43 5.54
N ARG A 70 8.69 21.31 5.37
CA ARG A 70 7.68 21.97 6.22
C ARG A 70 7.01 21.05 7.23
N ASN A 71 7.32 19.75 7.24
CA ASN A 71 6.71 18.73 8.10
C ASN A 71 5.16 18.73 8.07
N ILE A 72 4.57 19.03 6.91
CA ILE A 72 3.11 19.04 6.71
C ILE A 72 2.71 18.17 5.53
N THR A 73 1.48 17.66 5.55
CA THR A 73 0.87 16.92 4.45
C THR A 73 -0.11 17.84 3.74
N ILE A 74 0.15 18.18 2.48
CA ILE A 74 -0.68 19.11 1.68
C ILE A 74 -1.44 18.31 0.62
N LYS A 75 -0.76 17.36 -0.02
CA LYS A 75 -1.34 16.49 -1.05
C LYS A 75 -1.66 15.12 -0.47
N LEU A 76 -2.74 14.53 -0.95
CA LEU A 76 -3.00 13.11 -0.77
C LEU A 76 -1.85 12.34 -1.44
N GLY A 77 -1.20 11.45 -0.69
CA GLY A 77 -0.14 10.59 -1.23
C GLY A 77 -0.71 9.74 -2.36
N LYS A 78 -0.38 10.11 -3.60
CA LYS A 78 -0.66 9.26 -4.77
C LYS A 78 0.49 8.25 -4.91
N TYR A 79 0.11 6.99 -5.13
CA TYR A 79 0.99 5.92 -5.57
C TYR A 79 1.51 6.21 -6.98
#